data_AF-A0A820P195-F1
#
_entry.id   AF-A0A820P195-F1
#
_cell.length_a   1.000
_cell.length_b   1.000
_cell.length_c   1.000
_cell.angle_alpha   90.00
_cell.angle_beta   90.00
_cell.angle_gamma   90.00
#
_symmetry.space_group_name_H-M   'P 1'
#
loop_
_entity.id
_entity.type
_entity.pdbx_description
1 polymer ?
#
loop_
_entity_poly.entity_id
_entity_poly.type
_entity_poly.pdbx_seq_one_letter_code
_entity_poly.pdbx_strand_id
1 'polypeptide(L)'
;SNEYLGNSGKHLFHFVQVSDIHVTHIGYNDRMKQFEQFCNEIIKTLVKPSVTIVSGDLVHSVSGLIRKGDRPFRTAQFEEEWNMYQGIL
;
A
#
# COMPACT_ATOMS: atom_id res chain seq x y z
N SER A 1 21.71 2.93 -36.13
CA SER A 1 22.07 3.93 -35.10
C SER A 1 22.39 3.17 -33.83
N ASN A 2 23.65 3.17 -33.39
CA ASN A 2 24.04 2.49 -32.17
C ASN A 2 23.68 3.39 -30.98
N GLU A 3 22.60 3.07 -30.29
CA GLU A 3 22.26 3.70 -29.02
C GLU A 3 23.23 3.18 -27.95
N TYR A 4 24.27 3.96 -27.67
CA TYR A 4 25.06 3.77 -26.46
C TYR A 4 24.16 4.11 -25.27
N LEU A 5 24.05 3.19 -24.30
CA LEU A 5 23.46 3.47 -22.99
C LEU A 5 24.27 4.60 -22.36
N GLY A 6 23.82 5.83 -22.58
CA GLY A 6 24.57 7.04 -22.28
C GLY A 6 24.79 7.20 -20.79
N ASN A 7 25.83 7.94 -20.44
CA ASN A 7 26.18 8.43 -19.10
C ASN A 7 25.13 9.45 -18.54
N SER A 8 23.85 9.22 -18.82
CA SER A 8 22.73 10.15 -18.65
C SER A 8 21.48 9.34 -18.32
N GLY A 9 20.81 9.69 -17.22
CA GLY A 9 19.54 9.11 -16.81
C GLY A 9 18.33 9.58 -17.63
N LYS A 10 18.52 10.21 -18.79
CA LYS A 10 17.44 10.83 -19.58
C LYS A 10 16.33 9.85 -20.01
N HIS A 11 16.67 8.57 -20.13
CA HIS A 11 15.72 7.51 -20.48
C HIS A 11 15.48 6.53 -19.32
N LEU A 12 15.91 6.88 -18.10
CA LEU A 12 15.65 6.09 -16.91
C LEU A 12 14.27 6.45 -16.36
N PHE A 13 13.40 5.44 -16.26
CA PHE A 13 12.12 5.55 -15.57
C PHE A 13 12.22 4.83 -14.22
N HIS A 14 12.03 5.57 -13.13
CA HIS A 14 12.04 5.02 -11.77
C HIS A 14 10.64 5.12 -11.18
N PHE A 15 10.12 3.96 -10.77
CA PHE A 15 8.87 3.84 -10.03
C PHE A 15 9.08 3.01 -8.77
N VAL A 16 8.20 3.19 -7.78
CA VAL A 16 8.16 2.36 -6.58
C VAL A 16 6.88 1.54 -6.61
N GLN A 17 6.97 0.26 -6.29
CA GLN A 17 5.81 -0.58 -6.02
C GLN A 17 5.76 -0.90 -4.53
N VAL A 18 4.59 -0.68 -3.92
CA VAL A 18 4.29 -1.05 -2.53
C VAL A 18 3.16 -2.09 -2.57
N SER A 19 3.33 -3.19 -1.83
CA SER A 19 2.37 -4.30 -1.78
C SER A 19 2.09 -4.72 -0.34
N ASP A 20 0.95 -5.38 -0.13
CA ASP A 20 0.60 -6.09 1.10
C ASP A 20 0.68 -5.21 2.37
N ILE A 21 0.10 -4.01 2.26
CA ILE A 21 0.13 -3.00 3.33
C ILE A 21 -0.70 -3.48 4.54
N HIS A 22 -1.75 -4.30 4.30
CA HIS A 22 -2.62 -4.90 5.33
C HIS A 22 -3.07 -3.90 6.40
N VAL A 23 -3.70 -2.79 5.98
CA VAL A 23 -4.37 -1.87 6.92
C VAL A 23 -5.68 -2.50 7.39
N THR A 24 -5.93 -2.39 8.69
CA THR A 24 -7.18 -2.85 9.32
C THR A 24 -7.79 -1.70 10.10
N HIS A 25 -9.12 -1.59 10.05
CA HIS A 25 -9.86 -0.65 10.92
C HIS A 25 -9.98 -1.14 12.37
N ILE A 26 -9.73 -2.44 12.64
CA ILE A 26 -9.89 -3.05 13.96
C ILE A 26 -8.53 -3.22 14.63
N GLY A 27 -8.35 -2.60 15.80
CA GLY A 27 -7.31 -2.94 16.76
C GLY A 27 -5.90 -2.41 16.49
N TYR A 28 -5.64 -1.76 15.34
CA TYR A 28 -4.29 -1.28 14.96
C TYR A 28 -4.28 0.15 14.40
N ASN A 29 -4.73 1.13 15.19
CA ASN A 29 -4.69 2.56 14.81
C ASN A 29 -3.28 3.06 14.44
N ASP A 30 -2.22 2.42 14.93
CA ASP A 30 -0.84 2.84 14.67
C ASP A 30 -0.34 2.45 13.28
N ARG A 31 -0.90 1.40 12.66
CA ARG A 31 -0.48 0.96 11.31
C ARG A 31 -0.73 2.03 10.25
N MET A 32 -1.85 2.74 10.35
CA MET A 32 -2.15 3.82 9.41
C MET A 32 -1.23 5.02 9.57
N LYS A 33 -0.92 5.41 10.80
CA LYS A 33 0.05 6.49 11.06
C LYS A 33 1.44 6.14 10.55
N GLN A 34 1.88 4.90 10.76
CA GLN A 34 3.16 4.42 10.24
C GLN A 34 3.19 4.40 8.71
N PHE A 35 2.07 4.00 8.07
CA PHE A 35 1.96 4.02 6.62
C PHE A 35 1.98 5.44 6.06
N GLU A 36 1.25 6.37 6.68
CA GLU A 36 1.29 7.79 6.34
C GLU A 36 2.71 8.36 6.48
N GLN A 37 3.39 8.04 7.57
CA GLN A 37 4.77 8.44 7.80
C GLN A 37 5.71 7.88 6.73
N PHE A 38 5.59 6.59 6.39
CA PHE A 38 6.35 5.97 5.31
C PHE A 38 6.12 6.68 3.96
N CYS A 39 4.86 6.97 3.60
CA CYS A 39 4.53 7.69 2.38
C CYS A 39 5.15 9.09 2.36
N ASN A 40 5.09 9.83 3.47
CA ASN A 40 5.55 11.21 3.52
C ASN A 40 7.08 11.32 3.64
N GLU A 41 7.71 10.54 4.50
CA GLU A 41 9.15 10.63 4.79
C GLU A 41 10.00 9.85 3.78
N ILE A 42 9.52 8.71 3.29
CA ILE A 42 10.30 7.84 2.41
C ILE A 42 9.91 8.08 0.95
N ILE A 43 8.64 7.85 0.59
CA ILE A 43 8.22 7.91 -0.82
C ILE A 43 8.29 9.34 -1.36
N LYS A 44 7.64 10.30 -0.69
CA LYS A 44 7.55 11.70 -1.16
C LYS A 44 8.83 12.50 -0.92
N THR A 45 9.56 12.24 0.16
CA THR A 45 10.71 13.07 0.55
C THR A 45 12.05 12.49 0.12
N LEU A 46 12.28 11.19 0.27
CA LEU A 46 13.58 10.57 -0.02
C LEU A 46 13.67 10.02 -1.45
N VAL A 47 12.73 9.17 -1.84
CA VAL A 47 12.81 8.41 -3.10
C VAL A 47 12.34 9.21 -4.31
N LYS A 48 11.25 9.97 -4.16
CA LYS A 48 10.65 10.83 -5.21
C LYS A 48 10.49 10.11 -6.56
N PRO A 49 9.83 8.94 -6.61
CA PRO A 49 9.64 8.23 -7.87
C PRO A 49 8.70 9.01 -8.79
N SER A 50 8.81 8.79 -10.11
CA SER A 50 7.89 9.40 -11.09
C SER A 50 6.47 8.82 -10.97
N VAL A 51 6.38 7.56 -10.55
CA VAL A 51 5.12 6.86 -10.32
C VAL A 51 5.28 5.97 -9.09
N THR A 52 4.26 5.93 -8.23
CA THR A 52 4.14 4.91 -7.18
C THR A 52 2.95 4.03 -7.50
N ILE A 53 3.15 2.72 -7.51
CA ILE A 53 2.09 1.72 -7.70
C ILE A 53 1.82 1.08 -6.35
N VAL A 54 0.57 1.10 -5.93
CA VAL A 54 0.12 0.47 -4.69
C VAL A 54 -0.82 -0.66 -5.06
N SER A 55 -0.47 -1.89 -4.66
CA SER A 55 -1.09 -3.13 -5.15
C SER A 55 -1.12 -4.22 -4.08
N GLY A 56 -1.60 -5.42 -4.40
CA GLY A 56 -1.67 -6.54 -3.46
C GLY A 56 -2.77 -6.35 -2.39
N ASP A 57 -2.56 -6.93 -1.20
CA ASP A 57 -3.54 -6.89 -0.12
C ASP A 57 -3.46 -5.57 0.65
N LEU A 58 -4.24 -4.60 0.18
CA LEU A 58 -4.35 -3.29 0.81
C LEU A 58 -5.05 -3.45 2.16
N VAL A 59 -6.31 -3.85 2.17
CA VAL A 59 -7.05 -4.02 3.42
C VAL A 59 -6.82 -5.41 3.99
N HIS A 60 -6.65 -5.52 5.31
CA HIS A 60 -6.57 -6.81 5.96
C HIS A 60 -7.97 -7.44 5.95
N SER A 61 -8.10 -8.58 5.28
CA SER A 61 -9.27 -9.43 5.48
C SER A 61 -9.21 -10.04 6.88
N VAL A 62 -9.87 -9.43 7.86
CA VAL A 62 -10.07 -10.06 9.17
C VAL A 62 -11.02 -11.25 8.99
N SER A 63 -10.45 -12.44 8.79
CA SER A 63 -11.14 -13.71 8.97
C SER A 63 -10.68 -14.30 10.31
N GLY A 64 -11.36 -13.91 11.40
CA GLY A 64 -11.26 -14.68 12.64
C GLY A 64 -11.25 -13.85 13.92
N LEU A 65 -12.44 -13.46 14.40
CA LEU A 65 -12.86 -13.68 15.79
C LEU A 65 -14.34 -13.30 16.00
N ILE A 66 -15.23 -13.85 15.17
CA ILE A 66 -16.62 -14.08 15.62
C ILE A 66 -16.89 -15.57 15.42
N ARG A 67 -16.70 -16.36 16.47
CA ARG A 67 -17.26 -17.71 16.53
C ARG A 67 -18.78 -17.59 16.62
N LYS A 68 -19.47 -17.67 15.49
CA LYS A 68 -20.91 -17.97 15.46
C LYS A 68 -21.22 -18.99 14.37
N GLY A 69 -21.18 -20.28 14.77
CA GLY A 69 -21.78 -21.42 14.07
C GLY A 69 -21.11 -21.85 12.77
N ASP A 70 -20.59 -23.07 12.77
CA ASP A 70 -20.31 -24.04 11.68
C ASP A 70 -20.46 -23.62 10.20
N ARG A 71 -19.97 -22.44 9.81
CA ARG A 71 -19.82 -22.05 8.40
C ARG A 71 -18.45 -21.40 8.18
N PRO A 72 -17.71 -21.79 7.13
CA PRO A 72 -16.43 -21.16 6.81
C PRO A 72 -16.67 -19.69 6.47
N PHE A 73 -16.04 -18.81 7.24
CA PHE A 73 -16.22 -17.35 7.16
C PHE A 73 -15.60 -16.81 5.87
N ARG A 74 -16.38 -16.03 5.12
CA ARG A 74 -15.88 -15.20 4.01
C ARG A 74 -15.05 -14.05 4.59
N THR A 75 -13.94 -13.77 3.93
CA THR A 75 -13.15 -12.54 4.05
C THR A 75 -14.06 -11.32 3.92
N ALA A 76 -14.21 -10.51 4.97
CA ALA A 76 -14.97 -9.26 4.89
C ALA A 76 -13.98 -8.10 4.70
N GLN A 77 -14.18 -7.32 3.66
CA GLN A 77 -13.51 -6.04 3.45
C GLN A 77 -14.53 -4.95 3.72
N PHE A 78 -14.14 -3.94 4.50
CA PHE A 78 -15.03 -2.85 4.90
C PHE A 78 -14.74 -1.60 4.07
N GLU A 79 -15.78 -0.88 3.64
CA GLU A 79 -15.64 0.33 2.83
C GLU A 79 -14.81 1.41 3.55
N GLU A 80 -14.94 1.46 4.87
CA GLU A 80 -14.18 2.34 5.75
C GLU A 80 -12.66 2.13 5.60
N GLU A 81 -12.21 0.89 5.36
CA GLU A 81 -10.79 0.59 5.16
C GLU A 81 -10.27 1.17 3.85
N TRP A 82 -11.08 1.13 2.80
CA TRP A 82 -10.77 1.76 1.50
C TRP A 82 -10.77 3.29 1.60
N ASN A 83 -11.70 3.87 2.35
CA ASN A 83 -11.77 5.31 2.57
C ASN A 83 -10.54 5.84 3.33
N MET A 84 -10.04 5.08 4.31
CA MET A 84 -8.81 5.47 5.01
C MET A 84 -7.58 5.45 4.07
N TYR A 85 -7.52 4.53 3.10
CA TYR A 85 -6.47 4.51 2.08
C TYR A 85 -6.48 5.75 1.17
N GLN A 86 -7.66 6.14 0.71
CA GLN A 86 -7.83 7.31 -0.18
C GLN A 86 -7.35 8.62 0.48
N GLY A 87 -7.32 8.70 1.80
CA GLY A 87 -6.82 9.87 2.51
C GLY A 87 -5.30 10.02 2.56
N ILE A 88 -4.53 8.95 2.30
CA ILE A 88 -3.07 8.92 2.49
C ILE A 88 -2.29 8.95 1.17
N LEU A 89 -2.77 8.20 0.18
CA LEU A 89 -2.15 8.05 -1.14
C LEU A 89 -2.38 9.30 -2.00
#